data_AF-A0AAN7ZWU7-F1
#
_entry.id   AF-A0AAN7ZWU7-F1
#
_cell.length_a   1.000
_cell.length_b   1.000
_cell.length_c   1.000
_cell.angle_alpha   90.00
_cell.angle_beta   90.00
_cell.angle_gamma   90.00
#
_symmetry.space_group_name_H-M   'P 1'
#
loop_
_entity.id
_entity.type
_entity.pdbx_description
1 polymer ?
#
loop_
_entity_poly.entity_id
_entity_poly.type
_entity_poly.pdbx_seq_one_letter_code
_entity_poly.pdbx_strand_id
1 'polypeptide(L)'
;MLNKYHSYNYGNINNILSSILLPTLKLTHLLKFSSLIGGPKTGSTKTEKCNNLRIYLSQLMHFTKPLQIVSIDTGLVNFAWSQFLLTDEEKQPLLSQWGKLNLYRKFFNEVIPEGTKFSPLDTSYLTSQLTNFILNESKISTNILYTIERQRLRTNSSKFVTDPILNVNILEHLLFYALKNLSPGYDTLYQNNFVISSDPGRMTNYWLANQRFNSKDSKKLRIATAVNLLAYSQNTGNLFKIDSELSNKMLTLKENKLKSKHGILFDTLEMNQMLNGKRKDDDLVDSFLHGLSWSTWIQTYKNLLYEIDQNGGERFPLSKWIDFSWHQHIKLLDLIKET
;
A
#
# COMPACT_ATOMS: atom_id res chain seq x y z
N MET A 1 -11.67 27.28 1.92
CA MET A 1 -10.39 27.93 2.25
C MET A 1 -9.20 27.00 1.95
N LEU A 2 -8.93 26.65 0.70
CA LEU A 2 -7.68 25.94 0.35
C LEU A 2 -7.33 26.33 -1.09
N ASN A 3 -6.50 27.37 -1.24
CA ASN A 3 -5.83 27.71 -2.49
C ASN A 3 -4.38 28.02 -2.12
N LYS A 4 -3.46 27.42 -2.88
CA LYS A 4 -1.98 27.52 -2.80
C LYS A 4 -1.30 26.60 -1.79
N TYR A 5 -1.08 25.36 -2.20
CA TYR A 5 0.20 24.67 -1.90
C TYR A 5 1.32 25.41 -2.66
N HIS A 6 1.57 26.67 -2.31
CA HIS A 6 2.82 27.33 -2.67
C HIS A 6 3.95 26.61 -1.93
N SER A 7 5.16 26.62 -2.51
CA SER A 7 6.35 25.92 -2.05
C SER A 7 6.65 26.14 -0.56
N TYR A 8 5.97 25.37 0.31
CA TYR A 8 6.28 25.33 1.73
C TYR A 8 7.71 24.84 1.86
N ASN A 9 8.48 25.45 2.77
CA ASN A 9 9.81 24.95 3.11
C ASN A 9 9.67 23.69 3.97
N TYR A 10 9.13 22.63 3.38
CA TYR A 10 8.93 21.33 4.01
C TYR A 10 10.26 20.75 4.51
N GLY A 11 11.38 21.12 3.89
CA GLY A 11 12.72 20.77 4.38
C GLY A 11 12.97 21.31 5.79
N ASN A 12 12.71 22.60 6.03
CA ASN A 12 12.88 23.19 7.35
C ASN A 12 11.90 22.58 8.39
N ILE A 13 10.62 22.44 8.02
CA ILE A 13 9.61 21.88 8.94
C ILE A 13 9.90 20.40 9.27
N ASN A 14 10.37 19.62 8.30
CA ASN A 14 10.80 18.26 8.56
C ASN A 14 12.04 18.22 9.48
N ASN A 15 12.95 19.18 9.37
CA ASN A 15 14.07 19.31 10.30
C ASN A 15 13.59 19.63 11.72
N ILE A 16 12.59 20.51 11.89
CA ILE A 16 11.95 20.77 13.19
C ILE A 16 11.32 19.48 13.74
N LEU A 17 10.50 18.80 12.95
CA LEU A 17 9.85 17.55 13.35
C LEU A 17 10.89 16.49 13.79
N SER A 18 11.89 16.26 12.94
CA SER A 18 12.88 15.21 13.12
C SER A 18 13.87 15.52 14.26
N SER A 19 14.38 16.74 14.34
CA SER A 19 15.49 17.10 15.21
C SER A 19 15.05 17.64 16.56
N ILE A 20 13.89 18.30 16.61
CA ILE A 20 13.41 19.01 17.81
C ILE A 20 12.24 18.27 18.43
N LEU A 21 11.17 18.02 17.67
CA LEU A 21 9.94 17.48 18.24
C LEU A 21 10.02 15.98 18.58
N LEU A 22 10.54 15.14 17.68
CA LEU A 22 10.62 13.69 17.91
C LEU A 22 11.36 13.29 19.21
N PRO A 23 12.53 13.87 19.55
CA PRO A 23 13.23 13.54 20.80
C PRO A 23 12.43 13.81 22.08
N THR A 24 11.47 14.73 22.05
CA THR A 24 10.65 15.06 23.23
C THR A 24 9.59 14.00 23.54
N LEU A 25 9.24 13.15 22.57
CA LEU A 25 8.14 12.19 22.70
C LEU A 25 8.48 11.04 23.66
N LYS A 26 7.48 10.57 24.43
CA LYS A 26 7.59 9.29 25.15
C LYS A 26 7.57 8.13 24.16
N LEU A 27 8.09 6.96 24.58
CA LEU A 27 8.13 5.76 23.74
C LEU A 27 6.77 5.35 23.18
N THR A 28 5.71 5.46 23.99
CA THR A 28 4.33 5.16 23.57
C THR A 28 3.87 6.08 22.43
N HIS A 29 4.19 7.37 22.49
CA HIS A 29 3.88 8.32 21.41
C HIS A 29 4.67 8.01 20.14
N LEU A 30 5.94 7.60 20.24
CA LEU A 30 6.73 7.21 19.07
C LEU A 30 6.12 6.00 18.36
N LEU A 31 5.61 5.02 19.10
CA LEU A 31 4.97 3.83 18.52
C LEU A 31 3.63 4.16 17.86
N LYS A 32 2.82 5.04 18.49
CA LYS A 32 1.57 5.55 17.88
C LYS A 32 1.88 6.36 16.63
N PHE A 33 2.83 7.29 16.71
CA PHE A 33 3.26 8.12 15.59
C PHE A 33 3.75 7.27 14.42
N SER A 34 4.66 6.33 14.69
CA SER A 34 5.12 5.34 13.70
C SER A 34 3.95 4.59 13.05
N SER A 35 2.91 4.24 13.81
CA SER A 35 1.71 3.60 13.23
C SER A 35 0.92 4.56 12.32
N LEU A 36 0.71 5.82 12.74
CA LEU A 36 -0.05 6.83 11.99
C LEU A 36 0.57 7.17 10.64
N ILE A 37 1.90 7.13 10.53
CA ILE A 37 2.62 7.46 9.29
C ILE A 37 3.20 6.24 8.59
N GLY A 38 2.91 5.01 9.03
CA GLY A 38 3.50 3.80 8.44
C GLY A 38 5.02 3.68 8.64
N GLY A 39 5.57 4.30 9.67
CA GLY A 39 6.99 4.27 9.99
C GLY A 39 7.51 2.93 10.52
N PRO A 40 8.83 2.78 10.67
CA PRO A 40 9.43 1.63 11.35
C PRO A 40 9.11 1.66 12.85
N LYS A 41 8.80 0.48 13.41
CA LYS A 41 8.68 0.26 14.87
C LYS A 41 9.94 -0.37 15.46
N THR A 42 10.94 -0.65 14.63
CA THR A 42 12.21 -1.30 14.99
C THR A 42 13.10 -0.38 15.83
N GLY A 43 13.99 -1.00 16.59
CA GLY A 43 14.94 -0.34 17.47
C GLY A 43 14.72 -0.68 18.94
N SER A 44 15.80 -0.97 19.64
CA SER A 44 15.82 -1.41 21.05
C SER A 44 15.65 -0.25 22.02
N THR A 45 16.12 0.94 21.64
CA THR A 45 16.09 2.16 22.47
C THR A 45 15.21 3.25 21.88
N LYS A 46 14.80 4.23 22.71
CA LYS A 46 14.09 5.43 22.24
C LYS A 46 14.89 6.18 21.18
N THR A 47 16.20 6.33 21.39
CA THR A 47 17.10 7.02 20.46
C THR A 47 17.16 6.33 19.10
N GLU A 48 17.31 5.01 19.08
CA GLU A 48 17.33 4.22 17.85
C GLU A 48 16.00 4.33 17.09
N LYS A 49 14.86 4.26 17.80
CA LYS A 49 13.54 4.48 17.19
C LYS A 49 13.38 5.88 16.60
N CYS A 50 13.84 6.91 17.30
CA CYS A 50 13.86 8.27 16.76
C CYS A 50 14.69 8.32 15.47
N ASN A 51 15.91 7.78 15.47
CA ASN A 51 16.77 7.78 14.29
C ASN A 51 16.15 7.04 13.09
N ASN A 52 15.55 5.86 13.33
CA ASN A 52 14.84 5.11 12.30
C ASN A 52 13.65 5.91 11.72
N LEU A 53 12.90 6.61 12.58
CA LEU A 53 11.83 7.51 12.14
C LEU A 53 12.37 8.71 11.35
N ARG A 54 13.50 9.31 11.76
CA ARG A 54 14.11 10.43 11.02
C ARG A 54 14.46 10.04 9.58
N ILE A 55 15.10 8.88 9.41
CA ILE A 55 15.45 8.34 8.08
C ILE A 55 14.18 8.07 7.25
N TYR A 56 13.13 7.56 7.89
CA TYR A 56 11.87 7.32 7.21
C TYR A 56 11.15 8.62 6.81
N LEU A 57 11.14 9.63 7.68
CA LEU A 57 10.54 10.93 7.38
C LEU A 57 11.25 11.63 6.22
N SER A 58 12.59 11.52 6.11
CA SER A 58 13.30 12.07 4.95
C SER A 58 12.90 11.38 3.65
N GLN A 59 12.61 10.07 3.67
CA GLN A 59 12.05 9.36 2.50
C GLN A 59 10.67 9.91 2.12
N LEU A 60 9.77 10.09 3.10
CA LEU A 60 8.43 10.63 2.86
C LEU A 60 8.43 12.05 2.28
N MET A 61 9.47 12.86 2.55
CA MET A 61 9.59 14.19 1.96
C MET A 61 9.64 14.18 0.44
N HIS A 62 10.29 13.16 -0.14
CA HIS A 62 10.49 13.06 -1.58
C HIS A 62 9.20 12.75 -2.35
N PHE A 63 8.16 12.26 -1.67
CA PHE A 63 6.86 12.06 -2.28
C PHE A 63 6.15 13.41 -2.44
N THR A 64 6.07 13.86 -3.69
CA THR A 64 5.40 15.09 -4.10
C THR A 64 4.21 14.76 -4.99
N LYS A 65 3.17 15.59 -4.96
CA LYS A 65 1.99 15.43 -5.81
C LYS A 65 2.26 16.06 -7.20
N PRO A 66 1.63 15.56 -8.28
CA PRO A 66 0.82 14.33 -8.31
C PRO A 66 1.69 13.09 -8.04
N LEU A 67 1.16 12.16 -7.26
CA LEU A 67 1.83 10.91 -6.88
C LEU A 67 0.91 9.73 -7.22
N GLN A 68 1.42 8.78 -8.01
CA GLN A 68 0.75 7.51 -8.22
C GLN A 68 1.37 6.44 -7.32
N ILE A 69 0.55 5.73 -6.56
CA ILE A 69 0.98 4.63 -5.69
C ILE A 69 0.50 3.34 -6.34
N VAL A 70 1.44 2.49 -6.74
CA VAL A 70 1.17 1.15 -7.28
C VAL A 70 1.54 0.13 -6.22
N SER A 71 0.53 -0.47 -5.59
CA SER A 71 0.73 -1.43 -4.53
C SER A 71 0.61 -2.85 -5.04
N ILE A 72 1.62 -3.68 -4.78
CA ILE A 72 1.81 -4.99 -5.38
C ILE A 72 1.88 -6.05 -4.29
N ASP A 73 1.03 -7.07 -4.40
CA ASP A 73 1.14 -8.34 -3.70
C ASP A 73 1.66 -9.40 -4.68
N THR A 74 2.85 -9.93 -4.40
CA THR A 74 3.60 -10.76 -5.35
C THR A 74 3.14 -12.21 -5.30
N GLY A 75 2.85 -12.75 -6.48
CA GLY A 75 2.47 -14.14 -6.63
C GLY A 75 2.47 -14.53 -8.10
N LEU A 76 2.89 -15.75 -8.42
CA LEU A 76 2.97 -16.15 -9.83
C LEU A 76 1.60 -16.48 -10.43
N VAL A 77 0.70 -17.05 -9.63
CA VAL A 77 -0.66 -17.44 -10.04
C VAL A 77 -1.75 -16.53 -9.45
N ASN A 78 -1.34 -15.57 -8.62
CA ASN A 78 -2.18 -14.72 -7.80
C ASN A 78 -1.57 -13.33 -7.64
N PHE A 79 -0.80 -12.84 -8.61
CA PHE A 79 -0.27 -11.48 -8.62
C PHE A 79 -1.43 -10.51 -8.48
N ALA A 80 -1.40 -9.62 -7.49
CA ALA A 80 -2.45 -8.63 -7.31
C ALA A 80 -1.85 -7.24 -7.18
N TRP A 81 -2.56 -6.23 -7.70
CA TRP A 81 -2.13 -4.85 -7.61
C TRP A 81 -3.32 -3.91 -7.45
N SER A 82 -3.06 -2.78 -6.79
CA SER A 82 -3.97 -1.64 -6.75
C SER A 82 -3.22 -0.35 -7.09
N GLN A 83 -3.92 0.63 -7.64
CA GLN A 83 -3.35 1.93 -7.98
C GLN A 83 -4.15 3.07 -7.37
N PHE A 84 -3.48 3.89 -6.56
CA PHE A 84 -4.04 5.12 -5.99
C PHE A 84 -3.36 6.34 -6.57
N LEU A 85 -4.14 7.35 -6.98
CA LEU A 85 -3.64 8.63 -7.45
C LEU A 85 -3.88 9.71 -6.38
N LEU A 86 -2.85 10.44 -6.02
CA LEU A 86 -2.91 11.59 -5.12
C LEU A 86 -2.59 12.85 -5.93
N THR A 87 -3.55 13.74 -6.10
CA THR A 87 -3.36 15.03 -6.77
C THR A 87 -3.51 16.19 -5.78
N ASP A 88 -3.07 17.40 -6.14
CA ASP A 88 -3.27 18.59 -5.30
C ASP A 88 -4.72 19.08 -5.32
N GLU A 89 -5.42 18.82 -6.43
CA GLU A 89 -6.84 19.17 -6.62
C GLU A 89 -7.76 18.33 -5.74
N GLU A 90 -7.39 17.07 -5.52
CA GLU A 90 -8.19 16.15 -4.73
C GLU A 90 -7.69 16.03 -3.29
N LYS A 91 -8.63 16.23 -2.35
CA LYS A 91 -8.36 16.02 -0.91
C LYS A 91 -8.15 14.56 -0.56
N GLN A 92 -8.66 13.66 -1.38
CA GLN A 92 -8.69 12.22 -1.14
C GLN A 92 -7.95 11.50 -2.25
N PRO A 93 -7.36 10.33 -1.95
CA PRO A 93 -6.76 9.52 -2.99
C PRO A 93 -7.84 8.90 -3.89
N LEU A 94 -7.55 8.77 -5.18
CA LEU A 94 -8.41 8.11 -6.16
C LEU A 94 -7.95 6.67 -6.39
N LEU A 95 -8.75 5.68 -6.02
CA LEU A 95 -8.56 4.29 -6.45
C LEU A 95 -8.86 4.21 -7.95
N SER A 96 -7.79 4.12 -8.72
CA SER A 96 -7.81 4.26 -10.17
C SER A 96 -7.79 2.93 -10.92
N GLN A 97 -7.17 1.90 -10.33
CA GLN A 97 -7.16 0.53 -10.84
C GLN A 97 -7.07 -0.46 -9.69
N TRP A 98 -7.60 -1.67 -9.91
CA TRP A 98 -7.47 -2.78 -8.98
C TRP A 98 -7.64 -4.10 -9.72
N GLY A 99 -6.66 -5.00 -9.59
CA GLY A 99 -6.57 -6.18 -10.44
C GLY A 99 -5.83 -7.34 -9.80
N LYS A 100 -5.99 -8.50 -10.42
CA LYS A 100 -5.25 -9.73 -10.12
C LYS A 100 -4.95 -10.46 -11.42
N LEU A 101 -3.82 -11.15 -11.52
CA LEU A 101 -3.40 -11.90 -12.71
C LEU A 101 -2.80 -13.25 -12.30
N ASN A 102 -3.05 -14.24 -13.14
CA ASN A 102 -2.17 -15.39 -13.25
C ASN A 102 -1.09 -15.05 -14.29
N LEU A 103 0.12 -14.77 -13.82
CA LEU A 103 1.20 -14.25 -14.66
C LEU A 103 1.58 -15.22 -15.79
N TYR A 104 1.51 -16.52 -15.51
CA TYR A 104 1.81 -17.53 -16.51
C TYR A 104 0.81 -17.55 -17.64
N ARG A 105 -0.48 -17.57 -17.30
CA ARG A 105 -1.53 -17.56 -18.30
C ARG A 105 -1.54 -16.25 -19.08
N LYS A 106 -1.17 -15.14 -18.44
CA LYS A 106 -1.10 -13.82 -19.07
C LYS A 106 0.07 -13.69 -20.07
N PHE A 107 1.25 -14.24 -19.76
CA PHE A 107 2.47 -13.97 -20.53
C PHE A 107 3.06 -15.17 -21.29
N PHE A 108 2.71 -16.39 -20.91
CA PHE A 108 3.16 -17.61 -21.59
C PHE A 108 2.02 -18.31 -22.35
N ASN A 109 0.76 -17.87 -22.18
CA ASN A 109 -0.44 -18.55 -22.71
C ASN A 109 -0.55 -20.04 -22.33
N GLU A 110 0.19 -20.48 -21.32
CA GLU A 110 0.31 -21.88 -20.92
C GLU A 110 -0.41 -22.17 -19.60
N VAL A 111 -0.99 -23.36 -19.50
CA VAL A 111 -1.35 -23.96 -18.22
C VAL A 111 -0.10 -24.65 -17.71
N ILE A 112 0.61 -24.01 -16.78
CA ILE A 112 1.86 -24.55 -16.22
C ILE A 112 1.57 -25.94 -15.66
N PRO A 113 2.32 -26.97 -16.06
CA PRO A 113 2.32 -28.24 -15.36
C PRO A 113 2.74 -28.04 -13.90
N GLU A 114 2.07 -28.72 -12.96
CA GLU A 114 2.52 -28.72 -11.57
C GLU A 114 3.98 -29.21 -11.50
N GLY A 115 4.87 -28.41 -10.88
CA GLY A 115 6.29 -28.76 -10.73
C GLY A 115 7.25 -28.21 -11.79
N THR A 116 6.78 -27.35 -12.70
CA THR A 116 7.68 -26.69 -13.66
C THR A 116 8.73 -25.85 -12.93
N LYS A 117 10.01 -26.20 -13.12
CA LYS A 117 11.15 -25.45 -12.59
C LYS A 117 11.36 -24.21 -13.43
N PHE A 118 11.27 -23.03 -12.81
CA PHE A 118 11.53 -21.77 -13.49
C PHE A 118 13.00 -21.70 -13.87
N SER A 119 13.31 -21.58 -15.17
CA SER A 119 14.67 -21.26 -15.57
C SER A 119 14.95 -19.78 -15.30
N PRO A 120 16.23 -19.39 -15.12
CA PRO A 120 16.59 -17.97 -15.07
C PRO A 120 16.11 -17.18 -16.29
N LEU A 121 16.10 -17.80 -17.47
CA LEU A 121 15.65 -17.18 -18.71
C LEU A 121 14.15 -16.86 -18.66
N ASP A 122 13.33 -17.84 -18.29
CA ASP A 122 11.88 -17.63 -18.17
C ASP A 122 11.60 -16.54 -17.13
N THR A 123 12.32 -16.54 -16.00
CA THR A 123 12.07 -15.59 -14.91
C THR A 123 12.39 -14.17 -15.33
N SER A 124 13.47 -14.00 -16.10
CA SER A 124 13.85 -12.73 -16.70
C SER A 124 12.80 -12.24 -17.70
N TYR A 125 12.34 -13.12 -18.60
CA TYR A 125 11.27 -12.80 -19.54
C TYR A 125 9.99 -12.38 -18.82
N LEU A 126 9.54 -13.18 -17.84
CA LEU A 126 8.36 -12.87 -17.06
C LEU A 126 8.47 -11.51 -16.36
N THR A 127 9.61 -11.23 -15.74
CA THR A 127 9.85 -9.96 -15.04
C THR A 127 9.79 -8.78 -16.02
N SER A 128 10.39 -8.92 -17.20
CA SER A 128 10.35 -7.89 -18.25
C SER A 128 8.91 -7.61 -18.70
N GLN A 129 8.14 -8.66 -19.01
CA GLN A 129 6.73 -8.51 -19.42
C GLN A 129 5.87 -7.89 -18.31
N LEU A 130 6.06 -8.32 -17.07
CA LEU A 130 5.35 -7.77 -15.91
C LEU A 130 5.70 -6.30 -15.66
N THR A 131 6.98 -5.94 -15.79
CA THR A 131 7.43 -4.55 -15.65
C THR A 131 6.77 -3.67 -16.71
N ASN A 132 6.80 -4.10 -17.98
CA ASN A 132 6.13 -3.38 -19.07
C ASN A 132 4.63 -3.26 -18.85
N PHE A 133 3.98 -4.33 -18.37
CA PHE A 133 2.56 -4.30 -18.01
C PHE A 133 2.28 -3.23 -16.95
N ILE A 134 3.01 -3.22 -15.83
CA ILE A 134 2.82 -2.23 -14.75
C ILE A 134 3.04 -0.79 -15.26
N LEU A 135 4.02 -0.58 -16.13
CA LEU A 135 4.30 0.74 -16.69
C LEU A 135 3.20 1.21 -17.63
N ASN A 136 2.71 0.34 -18.50
CA ASN A 136 1.64 0.66 -19.44
C ASN A 136 0.30 0.93 -18.74
N GLU A 137 0.08 0.32 -17.58
CA GLU A 137 -1.10 0.56 -16.74
C GLU A 137 -0.97 1.83 -15.87
N SER A 138 0.17 2.51 -15.90
CA SER A 138 0.36 3.72 -15.08
C SER A 138 -0.34 4.92 -15.73
N LYS A 139 -1.10 5.69 -14.93
CA LYS A 139 -1.86 6.87 -15.42
C LYS A 139 -0.97 8.10 -15.55
N ILE A 140 0.14 8.16 -14.83
CA ILE A 140 1.14 9.22 -14.92
C ILE A 140 2.50 8.62 -15.25
N SER A 141 3.35 9.39 -15.92
CA SER A 141 4.69 8.95 -16.31
C SER A 141 5.76 9.23 -15.23
N THR A 142 5.49 10.13 -14.29
CA THR A 142 6.47 10.58 -13.27
C THR A 142 5.91 10.46 -11.86
N ASN A 143 6.79 10.44 -10.85
CA ASN A 143 6.41 10.36 -9.42
C ASN A 143 5.55 9.13 -9.10
N ILE A 144 6.02 7.95 -9.48
CA ILE A 144 5.37 6.69 -9.16
C ILE A 144 6.04 6.05 -7.95
N LEU A 145 5.27 5.74 -6.91
CA LEU A 145 5.68 4.93 -5.77
C LEU A 145 5.19 3.50 -5.94
N TYR A 146 6.10 2.59 -6.25
CA TYR A 146 5.86 1.15 -6.24
C TYR A 146 6.06 0.61 -4.83
N THR A 147 5.04 -0.02 -4.26
CA THR A 147 5.12 -0.65 -2.94
C THR A 147 4.92 -2.14 -3.08
N ILE A 148 5.97 -2.92 -2.83
CA ILE A 148 5.97 -4.37 -2.99
C ILE A 148 5.91 -5.00 -1.61
N GLU A 149 4.85 -5.75 -1.31
CA GLU A 149 4.78 -6.50 -0.05
C GLU A 149 5.75 -7.67 -0.07
N ARG A 150 6.59 -7.78 0.99
CA ARG A 150 7.58 -8.85 1.09
C ARG A 150 6.92 -10.20 1.35
N GLN A 151 7.31 -11.21 0.59
CA GLN A 151 6.86 -12.56 0.92
C GLN A 151 7.53 -13.06 2.21
N ARG A 152 6.74 -13.69 3.09
CA ARG A 152 7.26 -14.23 4.37
C ARG A 152 7.97 -15.56 4.10
N LEU A 153 9.20 -15.71 4.59
CA LEU A 153 9.87 -17.01 4.67
C LEU A 153 9.03 -17.93 5.57
N ARG A 154 8.41 -18.95 4.96
CA ARG A 154 7.70 -20.00 5.71
C ARG A 154 8.66 -21.16 5.94
N THR A 155 9.47 -21.04 7.00
CA THR A 155 10.29 -22.16 7.49
C THR A 155 9.37 -23.08 8.28
N ASN A 156 8.78 -24.10 7.64
CA ASN A 156 8.56 -25.45 8.19
C ASN A 156 7.53 -26.27 7.39
N SER A 157 7.95 -27.49 7.03
CA SER A 157 7.18 -28.75 6.91
C SER A 157 6.77 -29.34 5.55
N SER A 158 7.01 -28.73 4.38
CA SER A 158 6.89 -29.52 3.13
C SER A 158 7.78 -29.03 1.98
N LYS A 159 8.42 -29.99 1.27
CA LYS A 159 9.17 -29.75 0.02
C LYS A 159 8.31 -29.10 -1.08
N PHE A 160 6.98 -29.22 -0.97
CA PHE A 160 6.02 -28.64 -1.91
C PHE A 160 5.80 -27.13 -1.71
N VAL A 161 6.31 -26.55 -0.61
CA VAL A 161 6.14 -25.12 -0.28
C VAL A 161 7.41 -24.30 -0.56
N THR A 162 8.58 -24.93 -0.58
CA THR A 162 9.86 -24.24 -0.79
C THR A 162 10.00 -23.65 -2.19
N ASP A 163 9.71 -24.42 -3.23
CA ASP A 163 9.96 -23.98 -4.62
C ASP A 163 9.01 -22.83 -5.05
N PRO A 164 7.69 -22.87 -4.76
CA PRO A 164 6.81 -21.74 -5.05
C PRO A 164 7.22 -20.46 -4.30
N ILE A 165 7.65 -20.57 -3.04
CA ILE A 165 8.12 -19.41 -2.26
C ILE A 165 9.41 -18.86 -2.85
N LEU A 166 10.36 -19.72 -3.20
CA LEU A 166 11.63 -19.29 -3.80
C LEU A 166 11.38 -18.56 -5.13
N ASN A 167 10.52 -19.10 -6.00
CA ASN A 167 10.20 -18.47 -7.28
C ASN A 167 9.51 -17.12 -7.09
N VAL A 168 8.59 -16.99 -6.11
CA VAL A 168 7.97 -15.70 -5.78
C VAL A 168 9.01 -14.71 -5.23
N ASN A 169 9.93 -15.14 -4.37
CA ASN A 169 11.00 -14.28 -3.86
C ASN A 169 11.95 -13.82 -4.98
N ILE A 170 12.31 -14.70 -5.91
CA ILE A 170 13.13 -14.34 -7.08
C ILE A 170 12.38 -13.31 -7.93
N LEU A 171 11.10 -13.54 -8.21
CA LEU A 171 10.25 -12.58 -8.93
C LEU A 171 10.18 -11.24 -8.19
N GLU A 172 9.97 -11.23 -6.87
CA GLU A 172 9.93 -10.02 -6.05
C GLU A 172 11.22 -9.21 -6.18
N HIS A 173 12.39 -9.87 -6.07
CA HIS A 173 13.68 -9.23 -6.19
C HIS A 173 13.97 -8.70 -7.60
N LEU A 174 13.65 -9.48 -8.63
CA LEU A 174 13.85 -9.06 -10.02
C LEU A 174 12.91 -7.92 -10.39
N LEU A 175 11.65 -7.96 -9.95
CA LEU A 175 10.68 -6.88 -10.16
C LEU A 175 11.11 -5.61 -9.41
N PHE A 176 11.55 -5.74 -8.16
CA PHE A 176 12.08 -4.61 -7.39
C PHE A 176 13.27 -3.97 -8.12
N TYR A 177 14.21 -4.79 -8.59
CA TYR A 177 15.37 -4.31 -9.35
C TYR A 177 14.96 -3.66 -10.67
N ALA A 178 14.08 -4.30 -11.45
CA ALA A 178 13.61 -3.77 -12.73
C ALA A 178 12.97 -2.40 -12.55
N LEU A 179 11.99 -2.27 -11.64
CA LEU A 179 11.28 -1.02 -11.36
C LEU A 179 12.21 0.08 -10.82
N LYS A 180 13.20 -0.29 -9.99
CA LYS A 180 14.14 0.68 -9.40
C LYS A 180 15.11 1.24 -10.43
N ASN A 181 15.48 0.44 -11.43
CA ASN A 181 16.39 0.86 -12.51
C ASN A 181 15.68 1.50 -13.70
N LEU A 182 14.38 1.77 -13.62
CA LEU A 182 13.66 2.57 -14.62
C LEU A 182 14.07 4.06 -14.63
N SER A 183 15.04 4.47 -13.82
CA SER A 183 15.48 5.86 -13.63
C SER A 183 16.99 5.99 -13.90
N PRO A 184 17.51 7.12 -14.42
CA PRO A 184 17.33 7.74 -15.73
C PRO A 184 18.52 7.39 -16.64
N GLY A 185 18.53 6.18 -17.22
CA GLY A 185 19.57 5.75 -18.16
C GLY A 185 19.19 5.83 -19.63
N TYR A 186 17.89 5.87 -19.95
CA TYR A 186 17.41 5.69 -21.33
C TYR A 186 16.20 6.55 -21.73
N ASP A 187 15.41 7.09 -20.80
CA ASP A 187 14.26 7.92 -21.15
C ASP A 187 13.96 8.95 -20.05
N THR A 188 13.88 10.23 -20.40
CA THR A 188 13.66 11.34 -19.46
C THR A 188 12.26 11.35 -18.84
N LEU A 189 11.36 10.48 -19.32
CA LEU A 189 9.95 10.45 -18.95
C LEU A 189 9.67 9.88 -17.55
N TYR A 190 10.57 9.09 -16.95
CA TYR A 190 10.36 8.38 -15.68
C TYR A 190 11.18 8.93 -14.49
N GLN A 191 11.50 10.23 -14.52
CA GLN A 191 12.19 10.88 -13.42
C GLN A 191 11.37 10.76 -12.12
N ASN A 192 12.02 10.33 -11.04
CA ASN A 192 11.46 10.19 -9.68
C ASN A 192 10.54 8.99 -9.40
N ASN A 193 10.83 7.82 -9.98
CA ASN A 193 10.21 6.58 -9.50
C ASN A 193 10.83 6.10 -8.19
N PHE A 194 9.98 5.67 -7.25
CA PHE A 194 10.37 5.12 -5.96
C PHE A 194 9.90 3.69 -5.85
N VAL A 195 10.75 2.80 -5.35
CA VAL A 195 10.39 1.40 -5.08
C VAL A 195 10.67 1.09 -3.63
N ILE A 196 9.63 0.69 -2.89
CA ILE A 196 9.71 0.34 -1.48
C ILE A 196 9.27 -1.11 -1.28
N SER A 197 10.12 -1.86 -0.60
CA SER A 197 9.79 -3.17 -0.07
C SER A 197 9.12 -2.97 1.30
N SER A 198 7.91 -3.50 1.46
CA SER A 198 7.05 -3.23 2.61
C SER A 198 6.94 -4.43 3.55
N ASP A 199 6.74 -4.16 4.83
CA ASP A 199 6.52 -5.20 5.83
C ASP A 199 5.05 -5.68 5.82
N PRO A 200 4.79 -6.99 5.67
CA PRO A 200 3.42 -7.53 5.64
C PRO A 200 2.58 -7.22 6.89
N GLY A 201 3.24 -7.05 8.03
CA GLY A 201 2.58 -6.71 9.28
C GLY A 201 2.17 -5.25 9.35
N ARG A 202 2.80 -4.35 8.59
CA ARG A 202 2.62 -2.90 8.74
C ARG A 202 1.19 -2.46 8.41
N MET A 203 0.70 -2.81 7.22
CA MET A 203 -0.68 -2.52 6.80
C MET A 203 -1.69 -3.21 7.71
N THR A 204 -1.48 -4.50 8.01
CA THR A 204 -2.39 -5.29 8.84
C THR A 204 -2.55 -4.66 10.23
N ASN A 205 -1.44 -4.26 10.86
CA ASN A 205 -1.45 -3.61 12.17
C ASN A 205 -2.10 -2.22 12.16
N TYR A 206 -2.09 -1.54 11.01
CA TYR A 206 -2.70 -0.22 10.86
C TYR A 206 -4.22 -0.32 10.79
N TRP A 207 -4.75 -1.17 9.91
CA TRP A 207 -6.21 -1.30 9.71
C TRP A 207 -6.90 -2.18 10.76
N LEU A 208 -6.18 -3.13 11.36
CA LEU A 208 -6.74 -4.05 12.35
C LEU A 208 -6.27 -3.73 13.78
N ALA A 209 -5.87 -2.48 14.03
CA ALA A 209 -5.34 -2.05 15.32
C ALA A 209 -6.21 -2.54 16.50
N ASN A 210 -5.55 -2.93 17.60
CA ASN A 210 -6.15 -3.41 18.86
C ASN A 210 -6.89 -4.76 18.82
N GLN A 211 -6.89 -5.47 17.69
CA GLN A 211 -7.53 -6.77 17.59
C GLN A 211 -6.50 -7.90 17.73
N ARG A 212 -6.71 -8.80 18.71
CA ARG A 212 -5.93 -10.04 18.85
C ARG A 212 -6.68 -11.15 18.12
N PHE A 213 -6.05 -11.78 17.14
CA PHE A 213 -6.66 -12.88 16.40
C PHE A 213 -5.63 -13.93 15.99
N ASN A 214 -6.12 -15.15 15.76
CA ASN A 214 -5.34 -16.20 15.10
C ASN A 214 -5.21 -15.91 13.59
N SER A 215 -4.33 -16.64 12.90
CA SER A 215 -3.99 -16.37 11.50
C SER A 215 -5.16 -16.55 10.52
N LYS A 216 -6.11 -17.47 10.79
CA LYS A 216 -7.28 -17.70 9.93
C LYS A 216 -8.30 -16.57 10.05
N ASP A 217 -8.52 -16.09 11.26
CA ASP A 217 -9.46 -15.00 11.52
C ASP A 217 -8.93 -13.67 10.98
N SER A 218 -7.60 -13.48 11.00
CA SER A 218 -6.95 -12.32 10.38
C SER A 218 -7.32 -12.14 8.91
N LYS A 219 -7.34 -13.23 8.11
CA LYS A 219 -7.69 -13.16 6.68
C LYS A 219 -9.14 -12.73 6.46
N LYS A 220 -10.09 -13.37 7.16
CA LYS A 220 -11.51 -13.03 7.03
C LYS A 220 -11.77 -11.58 7.42
N LEU A 221 -11.11 -11.14 8.49
CA LEU A 221 -11.23 -9.78 9.00
C LEU A 221 -10.64 -8.74 8.03
N ARG A 222 -9.50 -9.01 7.37
CA ARG A 222 -8.98 -8.11 6.33
C ARG A 222 -9.97 -7.96 5.18
N ILE A 223 -10.54 -9.09 4.71
CA ILE A 223 -11.55 -9.06 3.64
C ILE A 223 -12.76 -8.22 4.08
N ALA A 224 -13.29 -8.48 5.28
CA ALA A 224 -14.41 -7.70 5.82
C ALA A 224 -14.06 -6.20 5.92
N THR A 225 -12.86 -5.88 6.40
CA THR A 225 -12.38 -4.50 6.54
C THR A 225 -12.30 -3.80 5.19
N ALA A 226 -11.76 -4.45 4.15
CA ALA A 226 -11.69 -3.88 2.81
C ALA A 226 -13.08 -3.66 2.20
N VAL A 227 -13.99 -4.63 2.33
CA VAL A 227 -15.38 -4.49 1.85
C VAL A 227 -16.09 -3.33 2.55
N ASN A 228 -15.92 -3.21 3.86
CA ASN A 228 -16.54 -2.14 4.63
C ASN A 228 -15.91 -0.76 4.31
N LEU A 229 -14.59 -0.70 4.08
CA LEU A 229 -13.92 0.51 3.61
C LEU A 229 -14.48 0.98 2.25
N LEU A 230 -14.69 0.05 1.31
CA LEU A 230 -15.30 0.34 0.01
C LEU A 230 -16.72 0.89 0.19
N ALA A 231 -17.56 0.20 0.98
CA ALA A 231 -18.92 0.63 1.23
C ALA A 231 -18.98 2.01 1.92
N TYR A 232 -18.13 2.23 2.94
CA TYR A 232 -18.04 3.50 3.64
C TYR A 232 -17.61 4.63 2.68
N SER A 233 -16.61 4.38 1.83
CA SER A 233 -16.12 5.37 0.89
C SER A 233 -17.13 5.68 -0.22
N GLN A 234 -17.90 4.69 -0.69
CA GLN A 234 -18.99 4.93 -1.64
C GLN A 234 -20.12 5.78 -1.03
N ASN A 235 -20.49 5.52 0.23
CA ASN A 235 -21.60 6.22 0.88
C ASN A 235 -21.22 7.65 1.30
N THR A 236 -19.99 7.85 1.78
CA THR A 236 -19.57 9.13 2.37
C THR A 236 -18.69 9.96 1.46
N GLY A 237 -17.97 9.32 0.53
CA GLY A 237 -16.92 9.94 -0.25
C GLY A 237 -15.85 10.58 0.63
N ASN A 238 -15.53 10.03 1.82
CA ASN A 238 -14.64 10.68 2.79
C ASN A 238 -13.22 10.10 2.87
N LEU A 239 -13.01 8.83 2.51
CA LEU A 239 -11.69 8.17 2.64
C LEU A 239 -10.90 8.17 1.34
N PHE A 240 -11.53 7.75 0.26
CA PHE A 240 -10.96 7.69 -1.07
C PHE A 240 -12.07 7.78 -2.13
N LYS A 241 -11.73 8.27 -3.30
CA LYS A 241 -12.62 8.22 -4.46
C LYS A 241 -12.39 6.91 -5.20
N ILE A 242 -13.41 6.45 -5.91
CA ILE A 242 -13.32 5.30 -6.80
C ILE A 242 -13.51 5.82 -8.22
N ASP A 243 -12.61 5.47 -9.12
CA ASP A 243 -12.73 5.80 -10.55
C ASP A 243 -14.09 5.33 -11.09
N SER A 244 -14.68 6.09 -12.00
CA SER A 244 -16.02 5.81 -12.54
C SER A 244 -16.19 4.37 -13.05
N GLU A 245 -15.18 3.79 -13.71
CA GLU A 245 -15.27 2.42 -14.23
C GLU A 245 -15.34 1.41 -13.08
N LEU A 246 -14.45 1.55 -12.08
CA LEU A 246 -14.45 0.71 -10.89
C LEU A 246 -15.71 0.94 -10.05
N SER A 247 -16.20 2.17 -9.97
CA SER A 247 -17.40 2.51 -9.22
C SER A 247 -18.62 1.77 -9.76
N ASN A 248 -18.78 1.72 -11.08
CA ASN A 248 -19.83 0.96 -11.75
C ASN A 248 -19.77 -0.53 -11.39
N LYS A 249 -18.57 -1.12 -11.44
CA LYS A 249 -18.33 -2.51 -11.02
C LYS A 249 -18.72 -2.71 -9.54
N MET A 250 -18.37 -1.76 -8.68
CA MET A 250 -18.64 -1.81 -7.23
C MET A 250 -20.11 -1.57 -6.85
N LEU A 251 -20.98 -1.10 -7.75
CA LEU A 251 -22.42 -1.02 -7.47
C LEU A 251 -23.00 -2.41 -7.18
N THR A 252 -22.45 -3.45 -7.82
CA THR A 252 -22.88 -4.84 -7.64
C THR A 252 -22.34 -5.48 -6.35
N LEU A 253 -21.45 -4.80 -5.60
CA LEU A 253 -20.82 -5.33 -4.39
C LEU A 253 -21.86 -5.72 -3.31
N LYS A 254 -22.90 -4.92 -3.12
CA LYS A 254 -24.00 -5.23 -2.17
C LYS A 254 -24.78 -6.47 -2.58
N GLU A 255 -25.05 -6.62 -3.87
CA GLU A 255 -25.75 -7.78 -4.42
C GLU A 255 -24.90 -9.06 -4.33
N ASN A 256 -23.60 -8.94 -4.60
CA ASN A 256 -22.64 -10.04 -4.54
C ASN A 256 -22.36 -10.51 -3.10
N LYS A 257 -22.36 -9.58 -2.12
CA LYS A 257 -22.25 -9.91 -0.68
C LYS A 257 -23.34 -10.88 -0.23
N LEU A 258 -24.54 -10.80 -0.82
CA LEU A 258 -25.66 -11.69 -0.51
C LEU A 258 -25.58 -13.04 -1.23
N LYS A 259 -24.99 -13.09 -2.42
CA LYS A 259 -24.99 -14.28 -3.29
C LYS A 259 -23.75 -15.17 -3.12
N SER A 260 -22.60 -14.61 -2.77
CA SER A 260 -21.32 -15.31 -2.85
C SER A 260 -20.76 -15.69 -1.47
N LYS A 261 -20.56 -17.01 -1.24
CA LYS A 261 -19.83 -17.51 -0.05
C LYS A 261 -18.32 -17.30 -0.16
N HIS A 262 -17.76 -17.10 -1.36
CA HIS A 262 -16.32 -16.97 -1.64
C HIS A 262 -16.05 -16.11 -2.87
N GLY A 263 -15.11 -15.17 -2.81
CA GLY A 263 -14.65 -14.43 -3.99
C GLY A 263 -15.48 -13.20 -4.31
N ILE A 264 -16.04 -12.52 -3.31
CA ILE A 264 -16.96 -11.39 -3.50
C ILE A 264 -16.28 -10.29 -4.32
N LEU A 265 -15.02 -9.97 -4.01
CA LEU A 265 -14.27 -8.92 -4.71
C LEU A 265 -13.82 -9.39 -6.08
N PHE A 266 -13.41 -10.65 -6.20
CA PHE A 266 -13.08 -11.26 -7.49
C PHE A 266 -14.24 -11.15 -8.48
N ASP A 267 -15.47 -11.46 -8.04
CA ASP A 267 -16.66 -11.36 -8.91
C ASP A 267 -17.06 -9.91 -9.18
N THR A 268 -16.99 -9.06 -8.16
CA THR A 268 -17.34 -7.63 -8.29
C THR A 268 -16.43 -6.93 -9.28
N LEU A 269 -15.15 -7.33 -9.34
CA LEU A 269 -14.19 -6.83 -10.32
C LEU A 269 -14.27 -7.57 -11.67
N GLU A 270 -15.30 -8.41 -11.86
CA GLU A 270 -15.59 -9.15 -13.10
C GLU A 270 -14.40 -9.99 -13.60
N MET A 271 -13.64 -10.56 -12.67
CA MET A 271 -12.45 -11.33 -13.00
C MET A 271 -12.80 -12.71 -13.57
N ASN A 272 -11.97 -13.18 -14.51
CA ASN A 272 -12.08 -14.48 -15.15
C ASN A 272 -11.10 -15.47 -14.52
N GLN A 273 -11.56 -16.62 -14.03
CA GLN A 273 -10.68 -17.64 -13.44
C GLN A 273 -9.60 -18.15 -14.40
N MET A 274 -9.86 -18.12 -15.71
CA MET A 274 -8.88 -18.44 -16.73
C MET A 274 -7.70 -17.47 -16.64
N LEU A 275 -7.92 -16.15 -16.62
CA LEU A 275 -6.82 -15.17 -16.68
C LEU A 275 -6.29 -14.75 -15.30
N ASN A 276 -7.15 -14.75 -14.28
CA ASN A 276 -6.89 -14.16 -12.97
C ASN A 276 -6.64 -15.24 -11.88
N GLY A 277 -6.71 -16.53 -12.25
CA GLY A 277 -6.42 -17.65 -11.36
C GLY A 277 -7.58 -18.00 -10.41
N LYS A 278 -7.24 -18.54 -9.23
CA LYS A 278 -8.26 -18.99 -8.26
C LYS A 278 -9.09 -17.80 -7.76
N ARG A 279 -10.41 -17.97 -7.74
CA ARG A 279 -11.42 -17.06 -7.18
C ARG A 279 -11.22 -16.89 -5.67
N LYS A 280 -10.33 -15.96 -5.30
CA LYS A 280 -9.89 -15.67 -3.94
C LYS A 280 -9.65 -14.16 -3.79
N ASP A 281 -10.12 -13.63 -2.66
CA ASP A 281 -10.10 -12.20 -2.36
C ASP A 281 -8.88 -11.75 -1.55
N ASP A 282 -8.13 -12.64 -0.90
CA ASP A 282 -7.03 -12.22 -0.01
C ASP A 282 -5.96 -11.40 -0.72
N ASP A 283 -5.49 -11.84 -1.88
CA ASP A 283 -4.42 -11.13 -2.61
C ASP A 283 -4.92 -9.75 -3.10
N LEU A 284 -6.19 -9.67 -3.51
CA LEU A 284 -6.84 -8.41 -3.89
C LEU A 284 -6.91 -7.45 -2.71
N VAL A 285 -7.33 -7.96 -1.56
CA VAL A 285 -7.47 -7.17 -0.33
C VAL A 285 -6.12 -6.69 0.18
N ASP A 286 -5.10 -7.55 0.15
CA ASP A 286 -3.78 -7.22 0.66
C ASP A 286 -3.15 -6.11 -0.20
N SER A 287 -3.21 -6.21 -1.54
CA SER A 287 -2.78 -5.13 -2.44
C SER A 287 -3.61 -3.84 -2.31
N PHE A 288 -4.92 -3.91 -2.12
CA PHE A 288 -5.77 -2.72 -1.91
C PHE A 288 -5.47 -2.01 -0.60
N LEU A 289 -5.49 -2.74 0.52
CA LEU A 289 -5.26 -2.17 1.84
C LEU A 289 -3.84 -1.61 1.95
N HIS A 290 -2.88 -2.22 1.27
CA HIS A 290 -1.50 -1.74 1.23
C HIS A 290 -1.39 -0.42 0.46
N GLY A 291 -2.02 -0.29 -0.71
CA GLY A 291 -2.07 0.97 -1.46
C GLY A 291 -2.79 2.07 -0.70
N LEU A 292 -3.95 1.76 -0.10
CA LEU A 292 -4.71 2.70 0.70
C LEU A 292 -3.91 3.16 1.93
N SER A 293 -3.25 2.24 2.63
CA SER A 293 -2.35 2.57 3.76
C SER A 293 -1.31 3.60 3.38
N TRP A 294 -0.57 3.39 2.28
CA TRP A 294 0.45 4.34 1.85
C TRP A 294 -0.13 5.70 1.50
N SER A 295 -1.29 5.72 0.81
CA SER A 295 -1.97 6.98 0.51
C SER A 295 -2.32 7.76 1.78
N THR A 296 -2.87 7.08 2.79
CA THR A 296 -3.24 7.68 4.08
C THR A 296 -2.02 8.14 4.89
N TRP A 297 -0.95 7.34 4.92
CA TRP A 297 0.28 7.67 5.65
C TRP A 297 0.97 8.90 5.08
N ILE A 298 1.07 8.99 3.75
CA ILE A 298 1.66 10.15 3.07
C ILE A 298 0.83 11.40 3.33
N GLN A 299 -0.50 11.32 3.21
CA GLN A 299 -1.38 12.45 3.51
C GLN A 299 -1.30 12.87 4.98
N THR A 300 -1.29 11.91 5.91
CA THR A 300 -1.15 12.17 7.35
C THR A 300 0.15 12.90 7.66
N TYR A 301 1.26 12.47 7.04
CA TYR A 301 2.55 13.13 7.17
C TYR A 301 2.53 14.57 6.61
N LYS A 302 1.99 14.78 5.41
CA LYS A 302 1.91 16.13 4.81
C LYS A 302 1.00 17.07 5.61
N ASN A 303 -0.11 16.55 6.14
CA ASN A 303 -1.01 17.31 7.02
C ASN A 303 -0.31 17.69 8.33
N LEU A 304 0.48 16.79 8.93
CA LEU A 304 1.28 17.11 10.10
C LEU A 304 2.29 18.23 9.81
N LEU A 305 3.02 18.17 8.69
CA LEU A 305 3.96 19.23 8.35
C LEU A 305 3.24 20.58 8.21
N TYR A 306 2.09 20.59 7.55
CA TYR A 306 1.26 21.80 7.44
C TYR A 306 0.83 22.31 8.82
N GLU A 307 0.36 21.44 9.72
CA GLU A 307 -0.03 21.86 11.07
C GLU A 307 1.13 22.39 11.91
N ILE A 308 2.33 21.81 11.79
CA ILE A 308 3.53 22.32 12.49
C ILE A 308 3.87 23.72 11.99
N ASP A 309 3.86 23.93 10.67
CA ASP A 309 4.13 25.23 10.05
C ASP A 309 3.14 26.30 10.53
N GLN A 310 1.85 25.98 10.58
CA GLN A 310 0.80 26.91 10.96
C GLN A 310 0.70 27.17 12.47
N ASN A 311 1.13 26.23 13.33
CA ASN A 311 0.90 26.28 14.79
C ASN A 311 2.18 26.41 15.62
N GLY A 312 3.15 27.19 15.14
CA GLY A 312 4.28 27.65 15.95
C GLY A 312 5.54 26.77 15.89
N GLY A 313 5.71 25.97 14.82
CA GLY A 313 6.96 25.28 14.49
C GLY A 313 7.48 24.43 15.64
N GLU A 314 8.58 24.87 16.26
CA GLU A 314 9.26 24.16 17.35
C GLU A 314 8.39 23.97 18.62
N ARG A 315 7.35 24.79 18.80
CA ARG A 315 6.43 24.72 19.94
C ARG A 315 5.20 23.86 19.68
N PHE A 316 5.11 23.23 18.50
CA PHE A 316 3.97 22.40 18.14
C PHE A 316 3.76 21.26 19.16
N PRO A 317 2.56 21.11 19.74
CA PRO A 317 2.29 20.10 20.77
C PRO A 317 2.12 18.70 20.17
N LEU A 318 3.21 18.14 19.61
CA LEU A 318 3.20 16.91 18.80
C LEU A 318 2.58 15.71 19.54
N SER A 319 2.81 15.56 20.85
CA SER A 319 2.22 14.47 21.64
C SER A 319 0.69 14.53 21.67
N LYS A 320 0.10 15.73 21.84
CA LYS A 320 -1.36 15.94 21.81
C LYS A 320 -1.93 15.65 20.44
N TRP A 321 -1.23 16.10 19.39
CA TRP A 321 -1.61 15.80 18.00
C TRP A 321 -1.62 14.30 17.72
N ILE A 322 -0.60 13.57 18.19
CA ILE A 322 -0.52 12.10 18.03
C ILE A 322 -1.69 11.42 18.72
N ASP A 323 -2.00 11.80 19.96
CA ASP A 323 -3.10 11.19 20.72
C ASP A 323 -4.46 11.48 20.08
N PHE A 324 -4.69 12.72 19.64
CA PHE A 324 -5.90 13.09 18.92
C PHE A 324 -6.04 12.32 17.61
N SER A 325 -5.00 12.31 16.77
CA SER A 325 -5.01 11.63 15.47
C SER A 325 -5.19 10.13 15.61
N TRP A 326 -4.55 9.52 16.62
CA TRP A 326 -4.75 8.11 16.92
C TRP A 326 -6.19 7.81 17.36
N HIS A 327 -6.79 8.68 18.19
CA HIS A 327 -8.19 8.54 18.59
C HIS A 327 -9.15 8.64 17.40
N GLN A 328 -8.91 9.58 16.49
CA GLN A 328 -9.70 9.70 15.26
C GLN A 328 -9.56 8.46 14.36
N HIS A 329 -8.34 7.91 14.25
CA HIS A 329 -8.11 6.66 13.54
C HIS A 329 -8.91 5.50 14.13
N ILE A 330 -8.90 5.32 15.46
CA ILE A 330 -9.69 4.26 16.11
C ILE A 330 -11.19 4.47 15.90
N LYS A 331 -11.70 5.69 16.07
CA LYS A 331 -13.11 6.01 15.80
C LYS A 331 -13.52 5.69 14.37
N LEU A 332 -12.65 6.00 13.41
CA LEU A 332 -12.87 5.67 12.01
C LEU A 332 -12.96 4.15 11.81
N LEU A 333 -12.04 3.38 12.41
CA LEU A 333 -12.08 1.92 12.33
C LEU A 333 -13.37 1.33 12.92
N ASP A 334 -13.90 1.92 13.99
CA ASP A 334 -15.16 1.46 14.58
C ASP A 334 -16.36 1.79 13.69
N LEU A 335 -16.40 3.00 13.11
CA LEU A 335 -17.44 3.40 12.13
C LEU A 335 -17.43 2.51 10.88
N ILE A 336 -16.25 2.13 10.39
CA ILE A 336 -16.12 1.21 9.26
C ILE A 336 -16.70 -0.17 9.60
N LYS A 337 -16.53 -0.67 10.83
CA LYS A 337 -17.08 -1.99 11.20
C LYS A 337 -18.61 -2.00 11.22
N GLU A 338 -19.24 -0.85 11.46
CA GLU A 338 -20.70 -0.69 11.51
C GLU A 338 -21.33 -0.56 10.11
N THR A 339 -20.53 -0.30 9.07
CA THR A 339 -20.97 -0.20 7.67
C THR A 339 -21.07 -1.59 7.01
#